data_AF-A0A7W2EGV1-F1
#
_entry.id   AF-A0A7W2EGV1-F1
#
_cell.length_a   1.000
_cell.length_b   1.000
_cell.length_c   1.000
_cell.angle_alpha   90.00
_cell.angle_beta   90.00
_cell.angle_gamma   90.00
#
_symmetry.space_group_name_H-M   'P 1'
#
loop_
_entity.id
_entity.type
_entity.pdbx_description
1 polymer ?
#
loop_
_entity_poly.entity_id
_entity_poly.type
_entity_poly.pdbx_seq_one_letter_code
_entity_poly.pdbx_strand_id
1 'polypeptide(L)'
;VTGIHAPASLKGYEDVLLSERERLFIEQGGPRSKFTLGFDYVTGALDTDLKVIHYGPQTLGTFDGTAAGVPNAHYEAKTSADLAFTYTINKNTKFTFGGTNIFNVKPTAQDPNETDNGFKYDSVQFGLNGASYFGRLWVKF
;
A
#
# COMPACT_ATOMS: atom_id res chain seq x y z
N VAL A 1 -4.13 16.63 14.08
CA VAL A 1 -3.48 17.15 15.30
C VAL A 1 -4.03 18.56 15.53
N THR A 2 -4.74 18.78 16.64
CA THR A 2 -5.36 20.08 16.96
C THR A 2 -4.48 20.99 17.83
N GLY A 3 -3.36 20.46 18.34
CA GLY A 3 -2.36 21.18 19.11
C GLY A 3 -1.25 20.24 19.59
N ILE A 4 -0.06 20.79 19.84
CA ILE A 4 1.08 20.06 20.42
C ILE A 4 1.28 20.59 21.83
N HIS A 5 1.13 19.72 22.83
CA HIS A 5 1.30 20.07 24.23
C HIS A 5 2.70 19.67 24.71
N ALA A 6 3.66 20.58 24.56
CA ALA A 6 5.00 20.41 25.09
C ALA A 6 5.06 20.77 26.59
N PRO A 7 5.93 20.11 27.39
CA PRO A 7 6.20 20.54 28.75
C PRO A 7 6.83 21.94 28.75
N ALA A 8 6.71 22.67 29.87
CA ALA A 8 7.17 24.06 29.95
C ALA A 8 8.65 24.25 29.57
N SER A 9 9.50 23.25 29.84
CA SER A 9 10.92 23.25 29.46
C SER A 9 11.19 23.15 27.96
N LEU A 10 10.20 22.74 27.15
CA LEU A 10 10.31 22.53 25.71
C LEU A 10 9.31 23.38 24.90
N LYS A 11 8.74 24.41 25.54
CA LYS A 11 7.87 25.36 24.84
C LYS A 11 8.67 26.07 23.74
N GLY A 12 8.13 26.11 22.52
CA GLY A 12 8.81 26.61 21.32
C GLY A 12 9.58 25.55 20.51
N TYR A 13 9.66 24.30 21.01
CA TYR A 13 10.27 23.16 20.30
C TYR A 13 9.22 22.15 19.81
N GLU A 14 7.95 22.56 19.70
CA GLU A 14 6.85 21.69 19.33
C GLU A 14 7.06 21.01 17.98
N ASP A 15 7.61 21.71 16.98
CA ASP A 15 7.91 21.16 15.66
C ASP A 15 9.12 20.21 15.65
N VAL A 16 9.97 20.25 16.67
CA VAL A 16 11.03 19.25 16.87
C VAL A 16 10.46 17.98 17.49
N LEU A 17 9.50 18.14 18.41
CA LEU A 17 8.85 17.02 19.09
C LEU A 17 7.85 16.28 18.19
N LEU A 18 7.11 17.02 17.37
CA LEU A 18 6.14 16.47 16.43
C LEU A 18 6.14 17.31 15.14
N SER A 19 7.11 17.02 14.29
CA SER A 19 7.34 17.69 13.00
C SER A 19 6.17 17.50 12.04
N GLU A 20 6.12 18.33 10.98
CA GLU A 20 5.15 18.17 9.89
C GLU A 20 5.12 16.74 9.35
N ARG A 21 6.31 16.17 9.12
CA ARG A 21 6.46 14.78 8.68
C ARG A 21 5.74 13.82 9.62
N GLU A 22 6.09 13.81 10.90
CA GLU A 22 5.48 12.91 11.88
C GLU A 22 3.97 13.11 12.00
N ARG A 23 3.48 14.37 11.94
CA ARG A 23 2.04 14.66 11.90
C ARG A 23 1.36 14.02 10.70
N LEU A 24 1.93 14.17 9.51
CA LEU A 24 1.38 13.59 8.29
C LEU A 24 1.44 12.06 8.29
N PHE A 25 2.47 11.43 8.86
CA PHE A 25 2.50 9.97 9.04
C PHE A 25 1.39 9.48 9.98
N ILE A 26 1.07 10.23 11.04
CA ILE A 26 -0.04 9.88 11.95
C ILE A 26 -1.41 10.12 11.30
N GLU A 27 -1.57 11.23 10.59
CA GLU A 27 -2.86 11.65 10.03
C GLU A 27 -3.19 11.00 8.69
N GLN A 28 -2.15 10.70 7.90
CA GLN A 28 -2.23 10.29 6.50
C GLN A 28 -1.31 9.11 6.18
N GLY A 29 -0.81 8.37 7.18
CA GLY A 29 0.00 7.15 7.00
C GLY A 29 -0.68 6.05 6.19
N GLY A 30 -1.97 6.21 5.88
CA GLY A 30 -2.66 5.43 4.87
C GLY A 30 -3.66 6.29 4.09
N PRO A 31 -4.13 5.79 2.93
CA PRO A 31 -5.17 6.46 2.18
C PRO A 31 -6.46 6.54 3.00
N ARG A 32 -7.11 7.70 2.98
CA ARG A 32 -8.38 7.93 3.71
C ARG A 32 -9.53 7.04 3.22
N SER A 33 -9.41 6.50 2.02
CA SER A 33 -10.35 5.57 1.43
C SER A 33 -9.61 4.38 0.82
N LYS A 34 -10.03 3.18 1.18
CA LYS A 34 -9.56 1.93 0.57
C LYS A 34 -10.76 1.02 0.37
N PHE A 35 -10.92 0.52 -0.85
CA PHE A 35 -12.03 -0.37 -1.21
C PHE A 35 -11.49 -1.66 -1.76
N THR A 36 -12.18 -2.76 -1.47
CA THR A 36 -11.85 -4.08 -1.99
C THR A 36 -13.15 -4.72 -2.44
N LEU A 37 -13.21 -5.12 -3.70
CA LEU A 37 -14.32 -5.88 -4.28
C LEU A 37 -13.79 -7.27 -4.64
N GLY A 38 -14.43 -8.31 -4.09
CA GLY A 38 -14.10 -9.70 -4.36
C GLY A 38 -15.20 -10.37 -5.19
N PHE A 39 -14.79 -11.20 -6.14
CA PHE A 39 -15.67 -12.02 -6.97
C PHE A 39 -15.15 -13.45 -6.96
N ASP A 40 -15.93 -14.34 -6.37
CA ASP A 40 -15.67 -15.77 -6.36
C ASP A 40 -16.59 -16.47 -7.36
N TYR A 41 -16.02 -17.31 -8.22
CA TYR A 41 -16.78 -18.14 -9.15
C TYR A 41 -16.30 -19.58 -9.10
N VAL A 42 -17.20 -20.48 -8.70
CA VAL A 42 -16.93 -21.91 -8.59
C VAL A 42 -17.80 -22.68 -9.57
N THR A 43 -17.18 -23.48 -10.43
CA THR A 43 -17.87 -24.36 -11.36
C THR A 43 -17.13 -25.71 -11.50
N GLY A 44 -17.77 -26.78 -11.04
CA GLY A 44 -17.18 -28.11 -11.02
C GLY A 44 -15.86 -28.15 -10.25
N ALA A 45 -14.76 -28.48 -10.93
CA ALA A 45 -13.43 -28.54 -10.36
C ALA A 45 -12.70 -27.19 -10.34
N LEU A 46 -13.24 -26.16 -11.00
CA LEU A 46 -12.62 -24.85 -11.13
C LEU A 46 -13.18 -23.87 -10.10
N ASP A 47 -12.28 -23.14 -9.45
CA ASP A 47 -12.53 -22.05 -8.52
C ASP A 47 -11.72 -20.84 -8.99
N THR A 48 -12.36 -19.69 -9.15
CA THR A 48 -11.75 -18.43 -9.59
C THR A 48 -12.00 -17.35 -8.55
N ASP A 49 -10.95 -16.67 -8.14
CA ASP A 49 -10.97 -15.53 -7.21
C ASP A 49 -10.43 -14.29 -7.94
N LEU A 50 -11.26 -13.26 -8.09
CA LEU A 50 -10.88 -11.94 -8.59
C LEU A 50 -11.07 -10.92 -7.48
N LYS A 51 -10.02 -10.18 -7.16
CA LYS A 51 -10.04 -9.11 -6.17
C LYS A 51 -9.60 -7.80 -6.80
N VAL A 52 -10.47 -6.80 -6.82
CA VAL A 52 -10.13 -5.44 -7.23
C VAL A 52 -9.93 -4.59 -5.99
N ILE A 53 -8.77 -3.94 -5.88
CA ILE A 53 -8.40 -3.14 -4.71
C ILE A 53 -8.12 -1.72 -5.16
N HIS A 54 -8.88 -0.76 -4.62
CA HIS A 54 -8.66 0.66 -4.85
C HIS A 54 -8.08 1.31 -3.59
N TYR A 55 -7.02 2.08 -3.78
CA TYR A 55 -6.35 2.89 -2.77
C TYR A 55 -6.55 4.35 -3.16
N GLY A 56 -7.18 5.14 -2.29
CA GLY A 56 -7.31 6.58 -2.48
C GLY A 56 -5.95 7.30 -2.46
N PRO A 57 -5.94 8.61 -2.74
CA PRO A 57 -4.73 9.40 -2.61
C PRO A 57 -4.32 9.55 -1.13
N GLN A 58 -3.05 9.85 -0.89
CA GLN A 58 -2.49 10.16 0.43
C GLN A 58 -1.31 11.11 0.30
N THR A 59 -1.02 11.86 1.36
CA THR A 59 0.11 12.77 1.43
C THR A 59 0.93 12.47 2.66
N LEU A 60 2.24 12.28 2.49
CA LEU A 60 3.20 12.11 3.59
C LEU A 60 4.16 13.28 3.62
N GLY A 61 4.72 13.59 4.78
CA GLY A 61 5.77 14.60 4.86
C GLY A 61 7.12 14.05 4.42
N THR A 62 7.97 14.96 3.97
CA THR A 62 9.35 14.72 3.52
C THR A 62 10.34 14.99 4.65
N PHE A 63 11.61 14.60 4.49
CA PHE A 63 12.63 14.77 5.52
C PHE A 63 12.97 16.25 5.74
N ASP A 64 13.17 16.98 4.64
CA ASP A 64 13.49 18.41 4.67
C ASP A 64 12.25 19.26 5.00
N GLY A 65 11.08 18.82 4.54
CA GLY A 65 9.78 19.43 4.86
C GLY A 65 9.52 20.77 4.17
N THR A 66 8.27 21.24 4.29
CA THR A 66 7.80 22.42 3.53
C THR A 66 8.44 23.72 3.98
N ALA A 67 8.88 23.82 5.24
CA ALA A 67 9.60 24.98 5.75
C ALA A 67 10.96 25.20 5.06
N ALA A 68 11.58 24.13 4.54
CA ALA A 68 12.81 24.18 3.76
C ALA A 68 12.56 24.36 2.24
N GLY A 69 11.30 24.50 1.82
CA GLY A 69 10.90 24.61 0.42
C GLY A 69 10.74 23.27 -0.30
N VAL A 70 10.81 22.14 0.40
CA VAL A 70 10.61 20.81 -0.17
C VAL A 70 9.13 20.41 -0.02
N PRO A 71 8.41 20.12 -1.13
CA PRO A 71 7.01 19.77 -1.04
C PRO A 71 6.79 18.41 -0.36
N ASN A 72 5.61 18.21 0.21
CA ASN A 72 5.19 16.91 0.75
C ASN A 72 5.10 15.84 -0.36
N ALA A 73 5.29 14.57 0.01
CA ALA A 73 5.19 13.44 -0.90
C ALA A 73 3.71 13.13 -1.19
N HIS A 74 3.28 13.36 -2.43
CA HIS A 74 1.90 13.17 -2.85
C HIS A 74 1.73 11.87 -3.64
N TYR A 75 0.90 10.97 -3.13
CA TYR A 75 0.59 9.71 -3.76
C TYR A 75 -0.81 9.76 -4.36
N GLU A 76 -0.89 9.51 -5.67
CA GLU A 76 -2.15 9.46 -6.38
C GLU A 76 -2.94 8.20 -6.02
N ALA A 77 -4.24 8.23 -6.26
CA ALA A 77 -5.07 7.05 -6.16
C ALA A 77 -4.58 5.96 -7.12
N LYS A 78 -4.58 4.70 -6.67
CA LYS A 78 -4.17 3.53 -7.46
C LYS A 78 -5.20 2.42 -7.34
N THR A 79 -5.41 1.69 -8.43
CA THR A 79 -6.25 0.50 -8.47
C THR A 79 -5.41 -0.67 -8.94
N SER A 80 -5.45 -1.77 -8.20
CA SER A 80 -4.87 -3.05 -8.59
C SER A 80 -5.95 -4.12 -8.70
N ALA A 81 -5.62 -5.21 -9.36
CA ALA A 81 -6.43 -6.42 -9.36
C ALA A 81 -5.54 -7.64 -9.11
N ASP A 82 -6.04 -8.57 -8.31
CA ASP A 82 -5.45 -9.88 -8.08
C ASP A 82 -6.40 -10.93 -8.67
N LEU A 83 -5.86 -11.94 -9.34
CA LEU A 83 -6.64 -12.98 -9.99
C LEU A 83 -5.98 -14.33 -9.75
N ALA A 84 -6.76 -15.30 -9.28
CA ALA A 84 -6.31 -16.66 -9.08
C ALA A 84 -7.32 -17.67 -9.61
N PHE A 85 -6.79 -18.77 -10.14
CA PHE A 85 -7.56 -19.93 -10.56
C PHE A 85 -7.05 -21.15 -9.81
N THR A 86 -7.95 -21.87 -9.16
CA THR A 86 -7.69 -23.13 -8.49
C THR A 86 -8.42 -24.25 -9.21
N TYR A 87 -7.68 -25.27 -9.63
CA TYR A 87 -8.23 -26.50 -10.19
C TYR A 87 -8.10 -27.65 -9.20
N THR A 88 -9.22 -28.29 -8.89
CA THR A 88 -9.28 -29.48 -8.05
C THR A 88 -8.99 -30.71 -8.91
N ILE A 89 -7.77 -31.23 -8.81
CA ILE A 89 -7.33 -32.39 -9.58
C ILE A 89 -8.04 -33.65 -9.06
N ASN A 90 -8.10 -33.80 -7.74
CA ASN A 90 -8.84 -34.87 -7.06
C ASN A 90 -9.11 -34.47 -5.60
N LYS A 91 -9.72 -35.35 -4.79
CA LYS A 91 -10.07 -35.08 -3.39
C LYS A 91 -8.87 -34.76 -2.48
N ASN A 92 -7.65 -35.09 -2.91
CA ASN A 92 -6.39 -34.94 -2.18
C ASN A 92 -5.47 -33.89 -2.78
N THR A 93 -5.78 -33.31 -3.94
CA THR A 93 -4.85 -32.44 -4.68
C THR A 93 -5.56 -31.29 -5.36
N LYS A 94 -5.05 -30.08 -5.14
CA LYS A 94 -5.47 -28.86 -5.84
C LYS A 94 -4.24 -28.13 -6.36
N PHE A 95 -4.38 -27.53 -7.53
CA PHE A 95 -3.36 -26.64 -8.10
C PHE A 95 -3.96 -25.26 -8.27
N THR A 96 -3.30 -24.23 -7.76
CA THR A 96 -3.65 -22.83 -7.95
C THR A 96 -2.58 -22.16 -8.79
N PHE A 97 -2.96 -21.36 -9.78
CA PHE A 97 -2.10 -20.37 -10.41
C PHE A 97 -2.78 -19.01 -10.35
N GLY A 98 -1.99 -17.95 -10.21
CA GLY A 98 -2.55 -16.61 -10.12
C GLY A 98 -1.51 -15.53 -10.19
N GLY A 99 -1.98 -14.29 -10.12
CA GLY A 99 -1.14 -13.12 -10.03
C GLY A 99 -1.75 -12.04 -9.15
N THR A 100 -0.88 -11.27 -8.51
CA THR A 100 -1.24 -10.08 -7.75
C THR A 100 -0.86 -8.84 -8.55
N ASN A 101 -1.65 -7.78 -8.48
CA ASN A 101 -1.44 -6.55 -9.23
C ASN A 101 -1.26 -6.83 -10.73
N ILE A 102 -2.20 -7.56 -11.34
CA ILE A 102 -2.14 -7.98 -12.76
C ILE A 102 -2.11 -6.80 -13.74
N PHE A 103 -2.49 -5.60 -13.28
CA PHE A 103 -2.36 -4.35 -14.05
C PHE A 103 -0.94 -3.76 -14.04
N ASN A 104 -0.03 -4.32 -13.25
CA ASN A 104 1.36 -3.86 -13.10
C ASN A 104 1.49 -2.37 -12.71
N VAL A 105 0.53 -1.87 -11.94
CA VAL A 105 0.48 -0.49 -11.45
C VAL A 105 1.54 -0.31 -10.37
N LYS A 106 2.25 0.81 -10.39
CA LYS A 106 3.30 1.15 -9.43
C LYS A 106 2.89 2.37 -8.62
N PRO A 107 3.51 2.61 -7.45
CA PRO A 107 3.31 3.85 -6.70
C PRO A 107 3.58 5.09 -7.56
N THR A 108 3.02 6.23 -7.13
CA THR A 108 3.47 7.53 -7.64
C THR A 108 4.94 7.70 -7.31
N ALA A 109 5.74 8.09 -8.32
CA ALA A 109 7.15 8.33 -8.13
C ALA A 109 7.37 9.59 -7.27
N GLN A 110 8.29 9.51 -6.31
CA GLN A 110 8.71 10.60 -5.43
C GLN A 110 10.19 10.92 -5.65
N ASP A 111 10.66 12.01 -5.03
CA ASP A 111 12.10 12.28 -4.91
C ASP A 111 12.74 11.20 -4.03
N PRO A 112 13.69 10.39 -4.55
CA PRO A 112 14.34 9.34 -3.77
C PRO A 112 15.06 9.85 -2.51
N ASN A 113 15.51 11.11 -2.50
CA ASN A 113 16.17 11.69 -1.32
C ASN A 113 15.19 11.98 -0.18
N GLU A 114 13.88 12.04 -0.49
CA GLU A 114 12.82 12.36 0.45
C GLU A 114 11.95 11.15 0.84
N THR A 115 12.32 9.96 0.35
CA THR A 115 11.63 8.68 0.67
C THR A 115 12.37 7.90 1.74
N ASP A 116 11.63 7.21 2.62
CA ASP A 116 12.21 6.44 3.73
C ASP A 116 13.16 5.32 3.28
N ASN A 117 12.98 4.80 2.06
CA ASN A 117 13.76 3.70 1.51
C ASN A 117 14.83 4.13 0.49
N GLY A 118 15.00 5.43 0.24
CA GLY A 118 15.96 5.95 -0.74
C GLY A 118 15.64 5.58 -2.20
N PHE A 119 14.39 5.19 -2.49
CA PHE A 119 13.95 4.75 -3.80
C PHE A 119 12.74 5.53 -4.26
N LYS A 120 12.60 5.74 -5.58
CA LYS A 120 11.49 6.53 -6.15
C LYS A 120 10.08 6.05 -5.80
N TYR A 121 9.92 4.83 -5.32
CA TYR A 121 8.64 4.30 -4.85
C TYR A 121 8.76 4.02 -3.37
N ASP A 122 7.82 4.58 -2.59
CA ASP A 122 7.80 4.43 -1.15
C ASP A 122 6.85 3.30 -0.70
N SER A 123 7.09 2.78 0.49
CA SER A 123 6.40 1.61 1.07
C SER A 123 5.03 1.96 1.66
N VAL A 124 4.25 2.75 0.93
CA VAL A 124 2.88 3.09 1.33
C VAL A 124 1.97 1.87 1.27
N GLN A 125 0.73 1.97 1.77
CA GLN A 125 -0.21 0.83 1.79
C GLN A 125 -0.43 0.12 0.45
N PHE A 126 -0.23 0.79 -0.69
CA PHE A 126 -0.29 0.17 -2.01
C PHE A 126 0.83 -0.86 -2.25
N GLY A 127 1.96 -0.73 -1.54
CA GLY A 127 3.17 -1.53 -1.71
C GLY A 127 4.11 -0.98 -2.79
N LEU A 128 5.27 -1.60 -2.92
CA LEU A 128 6.35 -1.17 -3.84
C LEU A 128 6.34 -1.88 -5.19
N ASN A 129 5.71 -3.05 -5.22
CA ASN A 129 5.91 -4.04 -6.28
C ASN A 129 4.91 -3.88 -7.42
N GLY A 130 5.37 -4.18 -8.63
CA GLY A 130 4.51 -4.34 -9.80
C GLY A 130 3.77 -5.68 -9.80
N ALA A 131 3.45 -6.18 -10.98
CA ALA A 131 2.80 -7.48 -11.13
C ALA A 131 3.67 -8.61 -10.55
N SER A 132 3.05 -9.54 -9.83
CA SER A 132 3.69 -10.77 -9.37
C SER A 132 2.83 -11.98 -9.72
N TYR A 133 3.46 -13.12 -9.99
CA TYR A 133 2.78 -14.36 -10.39
C TYR A 133 3.19 -15.51 -9.50
N PHE A 134 2.27 -16.43 -9.25
CA PHE A 134 2.51 -17.56 -8.36
C PHE A 134 1.83 -18.83 -8.85
N GLY A 135 2.41 -19.96 -8.42
CA GLY A 135 1.79 -21.28 -8.47
C GLY A 135 1.80 -21.88 -7.06
N ARG A 136 0.71 -22.56 -6.68
CA ARG A 136 0.57 -23.22 -5.39
C ARG A 136 0.00 -24.62 -5.58
N LEU A 137 0.72 -25.62 -5.07
CA LEU A 137 0.25 -27.01 -5.01
C LEU A 137 -0.21 -27.31 -3.58
N TRP A 138 -1.46 -27.75 -3.43
CA TRP A 138 -2.02 -28.21 -2.15
C TRP A 138 -2.24 -29.72 -2.23
N VAL A 139 -1.69 -30.45 -1.24
CA VAL A 139 -1.79 -31.92 -1.15
C VAL A 139 -2.21 -32.33 0.26
N LYS A 140 -3.18 -33.24 0.35
CA LYS A 140 -3.62 -33.87 1.60
C LYS A 140 -3.26 -35.35 1.60
N PHE A 141 -2.50 -35.78 2.61
CA PHE A 141 -2.11 -37.17 2.87
C PHE A 141 -3.12 -37.87 3.79
#